data_AF-A0AAD8TT19-F1
#
_entry.id   AF-A0AAD8TT19-F1
#
_cell.length_a   1.000
_cell.length_b   1.000
_cell.length_c   1.000
_cell.angle_alpha   90.00
_cell.angle_beta   90.00
_cell.angle_gamma   90.00
#
_symmetry.space_group_name_H-M   'P 1'
#
loop_
_entity.id
_entity.type
_entity.pdbx_description
1 polymer ?
#
loop_
_entity_poly.entity_id
_entity_poly.type
_entity_poly.pdbx_seq_one_letter_code
_entity_poly.pdbx_strand_id
1 'polypeptide(L)'
;MSALRPCPETGRHLFFACRLATATWSRLDVPIPAGDFSIWELQAPAPFDPAVWRVGVAAILWSLWKSRNDLVFNGVAHSADSTLRRVCDDLALWRWRFRVAHREPLDILRSYVLSCLES
;
A
#
# COMPACT_ATOMS: atom_id res chain seq x y z
N MET A 1 -34.68 9.16 -9.45
CA MET A 1 -33.32 9.22 -8.91
C MET A 1 -32.92 7.82 -8.47
N SER A 2 -32.16 7.09 -9.28
CA SER A 2 -31.68 5.76 -8.87
C SER A 2 -30.64 5.96 -7.77
N ALA A 3 -30.92 5.48 -6.56
CA ALA A 3 -29.92 5.39 -5.52
C ALA A 3 -28.77 4.52 -6.07
N LEU A 4 -27.59 5.11 -6.22
CA LEU A 4 -26.39 4.35 -6.54
C LEU A 4 -26.22 3.32 -5.43
N ARG A 5 -26.32 2.02 -5.76
CA ARG A 5 -25.93 0.98 -4.82
C ARG A 5 -24.48 1.26 -4.41
N PRO A 6 -24.18 1.40 -3.12
CA PRO A 6 -22.80 1.43 -2.68
C PRO A 6 -22.10 0.18 -3.21
N CYS A 7 -20.94 0.35 -3.84
CA CYS A 7 -20.11 -0.79 -4.21
C CYS A 7 -19.82 -1.60 -2.93
N PRO A 8 -20.00 -2.93 -2.93
CA PRO A 8 -19.71 -3.74 -1.75
C PRO A 8 -18.27 -3.54 -1.27
N GLU A 9 -18.11 -3.30 0.04
CA GLU A 9 -16.81 -3.24 0.70
C GLU A 9 -16.19 -4.63 0.81
N THR A 10 -15.53 -5.05 -0.27
CA THR A 10 -14.76 -6.28 -0.34
C THR A 10 -13.28 -5.99 -0.13
N GLY A 11 -12.49 -7.01 0.21
CA GLY A 11 -11.03 -6.88 0.24
C GLY A 11 -10.46 -6.36 -1.09
N ARG A 12 -11.01 -6.80 -2.23
CA ARG A 12 -10.63 -6.28 -3.55
C ARG A 12 -10.92 -4.78 -3.69
N HIS A 13 -12.10 -4.32 -3.30
CA HIS A 13 -12.43 -2.90 -3.32
C HIS A 13 -11.48 -2.09 -2.44
N LEU A 14 -11.33 -2.50 -1.19
CA LEU A 14 -10.57 -1.78 -0.17
C LEU A 14 -9.08 -1.69 -0.51
N PHE A 15 -8.49 -2.78 -1.02
CA PHE A 15 -7.04 -2.86 -1.25
C PHE A 15 -6.59 -2.59 -2.68
N PHE A 16 -7.46 -2.69 -3.69
CA PHE A 16 -7.00 -2.68 -5.09
C PHE A 16 -7.87 -1.87 -6.07
N ALA A 17 -9.19 -1.80 -5.86
CA ALA A 17 -10.11 -1.27 -6.88
C ALA A 17 -10.74 0.09 -6.55
N CYS A 18 -10.72 0.53 -5.28
CA CYS A 18 -11.22 1.87 -4.96
C CYS A 18 -10.24 2.95 -5.47
N ARG A 19 -10.75 4.18 -5.66
CA ARG A 19 -9.96 5.31 -6.20
C ARG A 19 -8.63 5.52 -5.47
N LEU A 20 -8.64 5.45 -4.14
CA LEU A 20 -7.44 5.63 -3.34
C LEU A 20 -6.45 4.49 -3.59
N ALA A 21 -6.90 3.24 -3.48
CA ALA A 21 -6.07 2.07 -3.69
C ALA A 21 -5.43 2.07 -5.08
N THR A 22 -6.22 2.28 -6.15
CA THR A 22 -5.70 2.34 -7.51
C THR A 22 -4.66 3.45 -7.66
N ALA A 23 -4.92 4.66 -7.14
CA ALA A 23 -3.96 5.76 -7.21
C ALA A 23 -2.66 5.45 -6.44
N THR A 24 -2.75 4.80 -5.27
CA THR A 24 -1.59 4.39 -4.48
C THR A 24 -0.73 3.36 -5.22
N TRP A 25 -1.33 2.32 -5.80
CA TRP A 25 -0.58 1.31 -6.56
C TRP A 25 0.02 1.89 -7.85
N SER A 26 -0.70 2.78 -8.54
CA SER A 26 -0.19 3.45 -9.75
C SER A 26 1.03 4.31 -9.48
N ARG A 27 1.14 4.97 -8.31
CA ARG A 27 2.34 5.74 -7.93
C ARG A 27 3.58 4.86 -7.76
N LEU A 28 3.39 3.61 -7.41
CA LEU A 28 4.48 2.63 -7.26
C LEU A 28 4.82 1.93 -8.59
N ASP A 29 4.08 2.20 -9.66
CA ASP A 29 4.19 1.47 -10.93
C ASP A 29 4.06 -0.06 -10.76
N VAL A 30 3.22 -0.49 -9.80
CA VAL A 30 2.96 -1.91 -9.53
C VAL A 30 1.68 -2.31 -10.27
N PRO A 31 1.77 -3.16 -11.31
CA PRO A 31 0.59 -3.62 -12.01
C PRO A 31 -0.22 -4.56 -11.13
N ILE A 32 -1.51 -4.26 -10.95
CA ILE A 32 -2.43 -5.12 -10.21
C ILE A 32 -3.12 -6.09 -11.18
N PRO A 33 -3.00 -7.42 -10.96
CA PRO A 33 -3.65 -8.39 -11.83
C PRO A 33 -5.16 -8.22 -11.93
N ALA A 34 -5.70 -8.46 -13.14
CA ALA A 34 -7.12 -8.62 -13.35
C ALA A 34 -7.59 -9.98 -12.77
N GLY A 35 -8.80 -10.03 -12.21
CA GLY A 35 -9.35 -11.25 -11.62
C GLY A 35 -8.80 -11.57 -10.23
N ASP A 36 -8.98 -12.82 -9.81
CA ASP A 36 -8.53 -13.32 -8.51
C ASP A 36 -7.03 -13.65 -8.54
N PHE A 37 -6.31 -13.17 -7.54
CA PHE A 37 -4.87 -13.40 -7.39
C PHE A 37 -4.51 -13.47 -5.91
N SER A 38 -3.40 -14.15 -5.58
CA SER A 38 -2.83 -14.06 -4.25
C SER A 38 -2.07 -12.75 -4.10
N ILE A 39 -2.40 -11.96 -3.07
CA ILE A 39 -1.71 -10.69 -2.80
C ILE A 39 -0.19 -10.84 -2.62
N TRP A 40 0.26 -12.04 -2.26
CA TRP A 40 1.68 -12.36 -2.04
C TRP A 40 2.41 -12.74 -3.33
N GLU A 41 1.69 -12.88 -4.44
CA GLU A 41 2.22 -13.14 -5.78
C GLU A 41 2.42 -11.84 -6.59
N LEU A 42 2.11 -10.67 -6.00
CA LEU A 42 2.45 -9.38 -6.60
C LEU A 42 3.95 -9.32 -6.87
N GLN A 43 4.32 -9.11 -8.13
CA GLN A 43 5.72 -9.11 -8.54
C GLN A 43 6.49 -8.00 -7.82
N ALA A 44 7.62 -8.38 -7.24
CA ALA A 44 8.53 -7.42 -6.64
C ALA A 44 9.19 -6.59 -7.74
N PRO A 45 9.18 -5.25 -7.66
CA PRO A 45 9.99 -4.44 -8.55
C PRO A 45 11.47 -4.76 -8.33
N ALA A 46 12.25 -4.86 -9.40
CA ALA A 46 13.70 -4.97 -9.26
C ALA A 46 14.24 -3.71 -8.56
N PRO A 47 15.22 -3.81 -7.63
CA PRO A 47 16.00 -5.00 -7.27
C PRO A 47 15.51 -5.73 -6.00
N PHE A 48 14.24 -5.58 -5.60
CA PHE A 48 13.79 -6.06 -4.30
C PHE A 48 13.64 -7.59 -4.21
N ASP A 49 14.17 -8.15 -3.12
CA ASP A 49 13.89 -9.53 -2.74
C ASP A 49 12.40 -9.72 -2.40
N PRO A 50 11.76 -10.84 -2.82
CA PRO A 50 10.34 -11.08 -2.56
C PRO A 50 9.94 -11.05 -1.07
N ALA A 51 10.81 -11.41 -0.13
CA ALA A 51 10.50 -11.31 1.29
C ALA A 51 10.42 -9.86 1.77
N VAL A 52 11.35 -9.01 1.32
CA VAL A 52 11.35 -7.57 1.61
C VAL A 52 10.13 -6.91 0.97
N TRP A 53 9.83 -7.27 -0.28
CA TRP A 53 8.65 -6.77 -0.98
C TRP A 53 7.34 -7.11 -0.26
N ARG A 54 7.20 -8.32 0.29
CA ARG A 54 6.02 -8.70 1.08
C ARG A 54 5.82 -7.82 2.33
N VAL A 55 6.89 -7.32 2.94
CA VAL A 55 6.79 -6.34 4.03
C VAL A 55 6.25 -5.01 3.51
N GLY A 56 6.72 -4.56 2.34
CA GLY A 56 6.18 -3.40 1.63
C GLY A 56 4.70 -3.52 1.32
N VAL A 57 4.30 -4.63 0.70
CA VAL A 57 2.89 -4.95 0.43
C VAL A 57 2.07 -4.91 1.72
N ALA A 58 2.53 -5.54 2.80
CA ALA A 58 1.83 -5.49 4.07
C ALA A 58 1.67 -4.06 4.63
N ALA A 59 2.71 -3.21 4.51
CA ALA A 59 2.64 -1.81 4.94
C ALA A 59 1.66 -0.98 4.09
N ILE A 60 1.63 -1.22 2.77
CA ILE A 60 0.68 -0.58 1.84
C ILE A 60 -0.76 -0.98 2.18
N LEU A 61 -1.03 -2.28 2.32
CA LEU A 61 -2.36 -2.79 2.67
C LEU A 61 -2.82 -2.23 4.02
N TRP A 62 -1.93 -2.21 5.02
CA TRP A 62 -2.21 -1.62 6.33
C TRP A 62 -2.56 -0.13 6.23
N SER A 63 -1.81 0.64 5.44
CA SER A 63 -2.08 2.06 5.26
C SER A 63 -3.39 2.32 4.52
N LEU A 64 -3.72 1.55 3.48
CA LEU A 64 -5.00 1.63 2.77
C LEU A 64 -6.18 1.32 3.69
N TRP A 65 -6.07 0.27 4.50
CA TRP A 65 -7.09 -0.07 5.49
C TRP A 65 -7.29 1.04 6.52
N LYS A 66 -6.20 1.59 7.07
CA LYS A 66 -6.28 2.74 7.99
C LYS A 66 -6.94 3.95 7.33
N SER A 67 -6.56 4.27 6.08
CA SER A 67 -7.14 5.39 5.34
C SER A 67 -8.64 5.20 5.07
N ARG A 68 -9.09 3.96 4.79
CA ARG A 68 -10.52 3.68 4.62
C ARG A 68 -11.28 3.81 5.94
N ASN A 69 -10.71 3.31 7.04
CA ASN A 69 -11.32 3.46 8.36
C ASN A 69 -11.42 4.93 8.79
N ASP A 70 -10.39 5.73 8.57
CA ASP A 70 -10.43 7.16 8.85
C ASP A 70 -11.56 7.85 8.06
N LEU A 71 -11.78 7.45 6.81
CA LEU A 71 -12.87 8.00 6.00
C LEU A 71 -14.26 7.57 6.52
N VAL A 72 -14.42 6.30 6.89
CA VAL A 72 -15.71 5.76 7.33
C VAL A 72 -16.10 6.23 8.72
N PHE A 73 -15.16 6.22 9.67
CA PHE A 73 -15.45 6.49 11.08
C PHE A 73 -15.18 7.94 11.48
N ASN A 74 -14.22 8.60 10.83
CA ASN A 74 -13.81 9.98 11.17
C ASN A 74 -14.13 11.00 10.07
N GLY A 75 -14.63 10.57 8.90
CA GLY A 75 -14.90 11.47 7.77
C GLY A 75 -13.64 12.04 7.12
N VAL A 76 -12.46 11.50 7.41
CA VAL A 76 -11.17 12.02 6.93
C VAL A 76 -10.74 11.28 5.67
N ALA A 77 -10.71 11.99 4.54
CA ALA A 77 -10.19 11.48 3.28
C ALA A 77 -8.67 11.60 3.20
N HIS A 78 -8.02 10.59 2.62
CA HIS A 78 -6.58 10.55 2.38
C HIS A 78 -6.29 10.56 0.89
N SER A 79 -5.12 11.09 0.50
CA SER A 79 -4.59 11.00 -0.86
C SER A 79 -3.60 9.85 -0.98
N ALA A 80 -3.26 9.46 -2.21
CA ALA A 80 -2.19 8.47 -2.43
C ALA A 80 -0.88 8.92 -1.74
N ASP A 81 -0.53 10.20 -1.82
CA ASP A 81 0.67 10.76 -1.19
C ASP A 81 0.64 10.64 0.34
N SER A 82 -0.48 10.98 1.00
CA SER A 82 -0.57 10.86 2.46
C SER A 82 -0.55 9.39 2.90
N THR A 83 -1.15 8.50 2.12
CA THR A 83 -1.07 7.05 2.34
C THR A 83 0.35 6.54 2.17
N LEU A 84 1.08 6.92 1.12
CA LEU A 84 2.47 6.48 0.89
C LEU A 84 3.44 7.05 1.93
N ARG A 85 3.25 8.30 2.40
CA ARG A 85 4.02 8.81 3.55
C ARG A 85 3.80 7.95 4.81
N ARG A 86 2.57 7.53 5.07
CA ARG A 86 2.24 6.62 6.18
C ARG A 86 2.89 5.24 6.00
N VAL A 87 2.99 4.73 4.77
CA VAL A 87 3.77 3.51 4.46
C VAL A 87 5.22 3.69 4.86
N CYS A 88 5.84 4.82 4.53
CA CYS A 88 7.22 5.11 4.91
C CYS A 88 7.42 5.19 6.42
N ASP A 89 6.46 5.75 7.15
CA ASP A 89 6.47 5.81 8.61
C ASP A 89 6.34 4.41 9.23
N ASP A 90 5.41 3.60 8.71
CA ASP A 90 5.23 2.21 9.14
C ASP A 90 6.49 1.39 8.87
N LEU A 91 7.12 1.50 7.70
CA LEU A 91 8.39 0.82 7.39
C LEU A 91 9.53 1.25 8.34
N ALA A 92 9.65 2.55 8.62
CA ALA A 92 10.65 3.08 9.56
C ALA A 92 10.45 2.56 10.99
N LEU A 93 9.20 2.32 11.39
CA LEU A 93 8.86 1.72 12.67
C LEU A 93 9.07 0.19 12.66
N TRP A 94 8.69 -0.48 11.57
CA TRP A 94 8.71 -1.93 11.46
C TRP A 94 10.13 -2.47 11.37
N ARG A 95 11.08 -1.75 10.77
CA ARG A 95 12.50 -2.17 10.70
C ARG A 95 13.09 -2.57 12.05
N TRP A 96 12.64 -1.97 13.14
CA TRP A 96 13.10 -2.27 14.49
C TRP A 96 12.66 -3.64 15.00
N ARG A 97 11.62 -4.24 14.40
CA ARG A 97 11.17 -5.62 14.67
C ARG A 97 12.02 -6.67 13.95
N PHE A 98 12.88 -6.24 13.01
CA PHE A 98 13.77 -7.12 12.28
C PHE A 98 15.19 -7.09 12.84
N ARG A 99 15.91 -8.21 12.64
CA ARG A 99 17.35 -8.30 12.91
C ARG A 99 18.09 -7.26 12.09
N VAL A 100 19.23 -6.78 12.60
CA VAL A 100 20.05 -5.73 11.97
C VAL A 100 20.34 -6.02 10.49
N ALA A 101 20.66 -7.27 10.16
CA ALA A 101 20.95 -7.72 8.79
C ALA A 101 19.80 -7.52 7.77
N HIS A 102 18.56 -7.31 8.22
CA HIS A 102 17.40 -7.10 7.35
C HIS A 102 16.89 -5.65 7.37
N ARG A 103 17.54 -4.75 8.11
CA ARG A 103 17.09 -3.35 8.22
C ARG A 103 17.43 -2.55 6.96
N GLU A 104 18.63 -2.72 6.43
CA GLU A 104 19.06 -2.00 5.22
C GLU A 104 18.12 -2.26 4.02
N PRO A 105 17.71 -3.50 3.69
CA PRO A 105 16.72 -3.72 2.64
C PRO A 105 15.37 -2.99 2.87
N LEU A 106 14.92 -2.86 4.12
CA LEU A 106 13.70 -2.10 4.45
C LEU A 106 13.92 -0.59 4.34
N ASP A 107 15.11 -0.09 4.66
CA ASP A 107 15.48 1.32 4.49
C ASP A 107 15.58 1.69 2.99
N ILE A 108 16.07 0.78 2.14
CA ILE A 108 16.08 0.92 0.68
C ILE A 108 14.63 0.91 0.14
N LEU A 109 13.80 -0.04 0.57
CA LEU A 109 12.39 -0.10 0.19
C LEU A 109 11.65 1.20 0.57
N ARG A 110 11.88 1.71 1.77
CA ARG A 110 11.32 3.00 2.20
C ARG A 110 11.77 4.15 1.31
N SER A 111 13.05 4.18 0.94
CA SER A 111 13.60 5.22 0.06
C SER A 111 12.96 5.17 -1.33
N TYR A 112 12.70 3.99 -1.87
CA TYR A 112 11.95 3.81 -3.11
C TYR A 112 10.51 4.32 -3.01
N VAL A 113 9.79 4.01 -1.91
CA VAL A 113 8.43 4.54 -1.72
C VAL A 113 8.44 6.06 -1.61
N LEU A 114 9.47 6.65 -0.98
CA LEU A 114 9.64 8.10 -0.94
C LEU A 114 9.90 8.70 -2.33
N SER A 115 10.72 8.08 -3.18
CA SER A 115 10.97 8.60 -4.54
C SER A 115 9.70 8.62 -5.40
N CYS A 116 8.76 7.70 -5.15
CA CYS A 116 7.46 7.68 -5.81
C CYS A 116 6.53 8.86 -5.42
N LEU A 117 6.85 9.60 -4.35
CA LEU A 117 6.12 10.82 -3.97
C LEU A 117 6.56 12.05 -4.77
N GLU A 118 7.78 12.03 -5.30
CA GLU A 118 8.41 13.15 -5.99
C GLU A 118 8.18 13.11 -7.51
N SER A 119 7.54 12.04 -8.00
CA SER A 119 7.17 11.79 -9.40
C SER A 119 5.71 12.13 -9.67
#